data_AF-A0A151E0D6-F1
#
_entry.id   AF-A0A151E0D6-F1
#
_cell.length_a   1.000
_cell.length_b   1.000
_cell.length_c   1.000
_cell.angle_alpha   90.00
_cell.angle_beta   90.00
_cell.angle_gamma   90.00
#
_symmetry.space_group_name_H-M   'P 1'
#
loop_
_entity.id
_entity.type
_entity.pdbx_description
1 polymer ?
#
loop_
_entity_poly.entity_id
_entity_poly.type
_entity_poly.pdbx_seq_one_letter_code
_entity_poly.pdbx_strand_id
1 'polypeptide(L)'
;MPHVQECIEIIGSDVVLRINGIQSKIIPVEKFVLALQRATDAEVFPGILPTGVKYVVQKGIFRVVVVEQTAMPRGVFVIADDSPAPYGSKVKSTLRWLSFPNVCLVILFYGEALSGYQQIFYTVKPLTSMEDELLLCNLPNVSTQGPGGLPYWFCSQHIGGVTNLPWADKIYKIVNHLWRTGFNWSSDIHEGLSQFNAMKELDERISTFSKWEAATRKDSEFTLKVKWKSSGMNLKQAINKLFEFATPQNEIKDVKGIANLLSRYRDAKNKQLTLKI
;
A
#
# COMPACT_ATOMS: atom_id res chain seq x y z
N MET A 1 -41.09 17.62 2.80
CA MET A 1 -40.65 17.21 4.15
C MET A 1 -39.60 18.21 4.60
N PRO A 2 -39.65 18.74 5.84
CA PRO A 2 -38.62 19.66 6.33
C PRO A 2 -37.26 18.96 6.36
N HIS A 3 -36.22 19.62 5.87
CA HIS A 3 -34.85 19.11 5.91
C HIS A 3 -34.39 19.05 7.38
N VAL A 4 -34.03 17.85 7.84
CA VAL A 4 -33.37 17.68 9.14
C VAL A 4 -31.94 18.19 9.04
N GLN A 5 -31.58 19.15 9.87
CA GLN A 5 -30.22 19.69 9.95
C GLN A 5 -29.49 19.07 11.14
N GLU A 6 -28.50 18.24 10.87
CA GLU A 6 -27.61 17.69 11.88
C GLU A 6 -26.31 18.51 11.94
N CYS A 7 -25.87 18.84 13.14
CA CYS A 7 -24.62 19.55 13.39
C CYS A 7 -23.87 18.91 14.56
N ILE A 8 -22.56 18.74 14.40
CA ILE A 8 -21.68 18.34 15.49
C ILE A 8 -20.90 19.59 15.90
N GLU A 9 -20.96 19.90 17.20
CA GLU A 9 -20.22 20.97 17.86
C GLU A 9 -19.22 20.37 18.84
N ILE A 10 -18.04 20.98 18.99
CA ILE A 10 -17.05 20.55 19.98
C ILE A 10 -16.93 21.66 21.01
N ILE A 11 -17.41 21.42 22.23
CA ILE A 11 -17.47 22.40 23.31
C ILE A 11 -16.60 21.89 24.45
N GLY A 12 -15.40 22.45 24.62
CA GLY A 12 -14.44 21.99 25.60
C GLY A 12 -14.03 20.53 25.36
N SER A 13 -14.27 19.65 26.34
CA SER A 13 -13.98 18.21 26.24
C SER A 13 -15.14 17.37 25.69
N ASP A 14 -16.21 18.01 25.23
CA ASP A 14 -17.43 17.34 24.80
C ASP A 14 -17.75 17.56 23.33
N VAL A 15 -18.35 16.55 22.71
CA VAL A 15 -18.93 16.56 21.37
C VAL A 15 -20.45 16.60 21.53
N VAL A 16 -21.05 17.67 21.03
CA VAL A 16 -22.49 17.94 21.11
C VAL A 16 -23.13 17.72 19.74
N LEU A 17 -24.03 16.75 19.63
CA LEU A 17 -24.88 16.58 18.46
C LEU A 17 -26.12 17.45 18.61
N ARG A 18 -26.34 18.35 17.65
CA ARG A 18 -27.56 19.14 17.50
C ARG A 18 -28.37 18.69 16.30
N ILE A 19 -29.68 18.57 16.48
CA ILE A 19 -30.64 18.28 15.43
C ILE A 19 -31.61 19.47 15.38
N ASN A 20 -31.66 20.16 14.25
CA ASN A 20 -32.42 21.41 14.06
C ASN A 20 -32.10 22.46 15.15
N GLY A 21 -30.82 22.57 15.53
CA GLY A 21 -30.32 23.47 16.58
C GLY A 21 -30.53 23.00 18.02
N ILE A 22 -31.36 21.97 18.24
CA ILE A 22 -31.63 21.42 19.57
C ILE A 22 -30.55 20.41 19.94
N GLN A 23 -29.97 20.57 21.13
CA GLN A 23 -29.03 19.59 21.68
C GLN A 23 -29.72 18.23 21.85
N SER A 24 -29.24 17.24 21.10
CA SER A 24 -29.77 15.87 21.12
C SER A 24 -28.90 14.95 21.97
N LYS A 25 -27.57 15.10 21.89
CA LYS A 25 -26.62 14.21 22.58
C LYS A 25 -25.33 14.94 22.93
N ILE A 26 -24.74 14.58 24.07
CA ILE A 26 -23.39 14.99 24.47
C ILE A 26 -22.55 13.72 24.67
N ILE A 27 -21.34 13.71 24.12
CA ILE A 27 -20.38 12.60 24.27
C ILE A 27 -19.00 13.20 24.54
N PRO A 28 -18.25 12.72 25.55
CA PRO A 28 -16.85 13.14 25.72
C PRO A 28 -16.05 12.89 24.44
N VAL A 29 -15.18 13.83 24.08
CA VAL A 29 -14.34 13.77 22.87
C VAL A 29 -13.63 12.44 22.73
N GLU A 30 -13.00 11.94 23.79
CA GLU A 30 -12.28 10.66 23.77
C GLU A 30 -13.20 9.48 23.40
N LYS A 31 -14.40 9.44 23.99
CA LYS A 31 -15.40 8.40 23.70
C LYS A 31 -15.95 8.55 22.28
N PHE A 32 -16.12 9.78 21.80
CA PHE A 32 -16.56 10.03 20.43
C PHE A 32 -15.51 9.59 19.41
N VAL A 33 -14.24 9.92 19.63
CA VAL A 33 -13.11 9.49 18.78
C VAL A 33 -13.01 7.97 18.77
N LEU A 34 -13.06 7.31 19.93
CA LEU A 34 -13.05 5.84 20.03
C LEU A 34 -14.25 5.21 19.32
N ALA A 35 -15.45 5.78 19.46
CA ALA A 35 -16.65 5.29 18.79
C ALA A 35 -16.55 5.46 17.28
N LEU A 36 -16.02 6.60 16.81
CA LEU A 36 -15.80 6.87 15.40
C LEU A 36 -14.76 5.92 14.80
N GLN A 37 -13.66 5.67 15.51
CA GLN A 37 -12.66 4.66 15.15
C GLN A 37 -13.29 3.27 15.04
N ARG A 38 -14.02 2.80 16.06
CA ARG A 38 -14.68 1.49 16.02
C ARG A 38 -15.70 1.37 14.89
N ALA A 39 -16.52 2.41 14.68
CA ALA A 39 -17.52 2.42 13.62
C ALA A 39 -16.89 2.41 12.22
N THR A 40 -15.68 2.95 12.08
CA THR A 40 -14.93 2.91 10.83
C THR A 40 -14.10 1.63 10.68
N ASP A 41 -13.65 1.01 11.76
CA ASP A 41 -12.94 -0.29 11.73
C ASP A 41 -13.88 -1.46 11.38
N ALA A 42 -15.17 -1.35 11.75
CA ALA A 42 -16.17 -2.38 11.54
C ALA A 42 -16.76 -2.41 10.11
N GLU A 43 -16.28 -1.56 9.20
CA GLU A 43 -16.87 -1.48 7.86
C GLU A 43 -16.49 -2.70 7.02
N VAL A 44 -17.52 -3.43 6.56
CA VAL A 44 -17.35 -4.56 5.65
C VAL A 44 -16.85 -4.03 4.31
N PHE A 45 -15.82 -4.67 3.75
CA PHE A 45 -15.26 -4.28 2.47
C PHE A 45 -16.34 -4.28 1.37
N PRO A 46 -16.62 -3.13 0.73
CA PRO A 46 -17.67 -3.06 -0.27
C PRO A 46 -17.18 -3.65 -1.59
N GLY A 47 -17.72 -4.82 -1.95
CA GLY A 47 -17.63 -5.37 -3.30
C GLY A 47 -16.80 -6.63 -3.45
N ILE A 48 -16.70 -7.09 -4.70
CA ILE A 48 -15.95 -8.28 -5.08
C ILE A 48 -14.46 -7.93 -5.12
N LEU A 49 -13.68 -8.70 -4.37
CA LEU A 49 -12.22 -8.61 -4.41
C LEU A 49 -11.67 -9.48 -5.54
N PRO A 50 -10.65 -9.00 -6.28
CA PRO A 50 -10.04 -9.79 -7.33
C PRO A 50 -9.23 -10.94 -6.75
N THR A 51 -8.99 -11.95 -7.59
CA THR A 51 -8.13 -13.08 -7.24
C THR A 51 -6.75 -12.60 -6.78
N GLY A 52 -6.24 -13.23 -5.73
CA GLY A 52 -4.96 -12.90 -5.12
C GLY A 52 -5.06 -11.94 -3.94
N VAL A 53 -6.20 -11.27 -3.70
CA VAL A 53 -6.39 -10.53 -2.44
C VAL A 53 -6.51 -11.53 -1.29
N LYS A 54 -5.58 -11.46 -0.33
CA LYS A 54 -5.51 -12.36 0.83
C LYS A 54 -6.12 -11.75 2.07
N TYR A 55 -5.86 -10.47 2.28
CA TYR A 55 -6.30 -9.76 3.46
C TYR A 55 -6.72 -8.34 3.12
N VAL A 56 -7.73 -7.87 3.83
CA VAL A 56 -8.08 -6.46 3.91
C VAL A 56 -8.13 -6.12 5.39
N VAL A 57 -7.33 -5.16 5.81
CA VAL A 57 -7.30 -4.67 7.18
C VAL A 57 -7.66 -3.19 7.16
N GLN A 58 -8.60 -2.79 8.01
CA GLN A 58 -9.08 -1.43 8.11
C GLN A 58 -8.77 -0.86 9.50
N LYS A 59 -8.29 0.38 9.53
CA LYS A 59 -8.13 1.20 10.75
C LYS A 59 -8.57 2.62 10.44
N GLY A 60 -9.75 3.03 10.89
CA GLY A 60 -10.32 4.32 10.56
C GLY A 60 -10.63 4.45 9.08
N ILE A 61 -10.15 5.54 8.49
CA ILE A 61 -10.18 5.82 7.06
C ILE A 61 -9.03 5.16 6.29
N PHE A 62 -8.10 4.50 6.98
CA PHE A 62 -6.99 3.80 6.37
C PHE A 62 -7.38 2.35 6.09
N ARG A 63 -6.98 1.87 4.91
CA ARG A 63 -7.22 0.48 4.52
C ARG A 63 -5.97 -0.09 3.91
N VAL A 64 -5.48 -1.20 4.47
CA VAL A 64 -4.40 -1.98 3.89
C VAL A 64 -4.99 -3.17 3.16
N VAL A 65 -4.65 -3.31 1.88
CA VAL A 65 -5.00 -4.47 1.06
C VAL A 65 -3.73 -5.27 0.78
N VAL A 66 -3.76 -6.56 1.09
CA VAL A 66 -2.68 -7.51 0.82
C VAL A 66 -3.02 -8.32 -0.41
N VAL A 67 -2.19 -8.21 -1.44
CA VAL A 67 -2.35 -8.94 -2.70
C VAL A 67 -1.16 -9.87 -2.89
N GLU A 68 -1.43 -11.16 -3.01
CA GLU A 68 -0.46 -12.16 -3.41
C GLU A 68 -0.58 -12.44 -4.91
N GLN A 69 0.55 -12.42 -5.59
CA GLN A 69 0.72 -12.93 -6.94
C GLN A 69 1.51 -14.23 -6.87
N THR A 70 0.89 -15.34 -7.29
CA THR A 70 1.52 -16.66 -7.25
C THR A 70 2.81 -16.68 -8.06
N ALA A 71 3.77 -17.47 -7.56
CA ALA A 71 5.04 -17.74 -8.22
C ALA A 71 4.81 -18.23 -9.64
N MET A 72 5.35 -17.50 -10.62
CA MET A 72 5.33 -17.88 -12.03
C MET A 72 6.32 -17.04 -12.83
N PRO A 73 6.80 -17.55 -13.97
CA PRO A 73 7.42 -16.73 -15.00
C PRO A 73 6.49 -15.65 -15.54
N ARG A 74 7.03 -14.45 -15.73
CA ARG A 74 6.31 -13.29 -16.28
C ARG A 74 7.17 -12.58 -17.31
N GLY A 75 6.52 -12.09 -18.35
CA GLY A 75 7.11 -11.13 -19.28
C GLY A 75 7.14 -9.76 -18.61
N VAL A 76 8.34 -9.25 -18.33
CA VAL A 76 8.54 -7.95 -17.69
C VAL A 76 9.50 -7.12 -18.52
N PHE A 77 9.24 -5.83 -18.63
CA PHE A 77 10.21 -4.90 -19.16
C PHE A 77 11.27 -4.63 -18.09
N VAL A 78 12.54 -4.75 -18.46
CA VAL A 78 13.67 -4.33 -17.62
C VAL A 78 14.52 -3.37 -18.41
N ILE A 79 15.21 -2.47 -17.71
CA ILE A 79 16.20 -1.59 -18.32
C ILE A 79 17.24 -2.41 -19.09
N ALA A 80 17.54 -1.98 -20.32
CA ALA A 80 18.55 -2.59 -21.15
C ALA A 80 19.96 -2.19 -20.66
N ASP A 81 20.94 -3.08 -20.82
CA ASP A 81 22.33 -2.82 -20.43
C ASP A 81 22.92 -1.61 -21.18
N ASP A 82 22.42 -1.33 -22.39
CA ASP A 82 22.81 -0.21 -23.25
C ASP A 82 21.86 1.00 -23.15
N SER A 83 21.04 1.09 -22.09
CA SER A 83 20.13 2.22 -21.90
C SER A 83 20.90 3.54 -21.71
N PRO A 84 20.58 4.61 -22.46
CA PRO A 84 21.30 5.89 -22.36
C PRO A 84 20.95 6.69 -21.10
N ALA A 85 19.93 6.25 -20.36
CA ALA A 85 19.52 6.85 -19.09
C ALA A 85 19.10 5.75 -18.09
N PRO A 86 19.33 5.96 -16.78
CA PRO A 86 18.97 5.00 -15.74
C PRO A 86 17.46 4.97 -15.42
N TYR A 87 16.74 6.05 -15.70
CA TYR A 87 15.29 6.20 -15.50
C TYR A 87 14.73 7.32 -16.42
N GLY A 88 13.40 7.45 -16.49
CA GLY A 88 12.72 8.50 -17.26
C GLY A 88 12.48 8.19 -18.74
N SER A 89 12.17 9.21 -19.54
CA SER A 89 11.70 9.08 -20.93
C SER A 89 12.75 8.58 -21.93
N LYS A 90 14.04 8.61 -21.56
CA LYS A 90 15.15 8.13 -22.39
C LYS A 90 15.55 6.69 -22.08
N VAL A 91 14.88 6.01 -21.13
CA VAL A 91 15.19 4.62 -20.81
C VAL A 91 14.90 3.74 -22.00
N LYS A 92 15.88 2.90 -22.34
CA LYS A 92 15.66 1.76 -23.21
C LYS A 92 15.31 0.56 -22.34
N SER A 93 14.19 -0.09 -22.64
CA SER A 93 13.77 -1.32 -21.96
C SER A 93 13.76 -2.50 -22.91
N THR A 94 14.05 -3.68 -22.38
CA THR A 94 13.96 -4.97 -23.07
C THR A 94 12.94 -5.85 -22.36
N LEU A 95 12.09 -6.55 -23.12
CA LEU A 95 11.20 -7.56 -22.56
C LEU A 95 12.02 -8.80 -22.18
N ARG A 96 11.86 -9.27 -20.95
CA ARG A 96 12.51 -10.47 -20.41
C ARG A 96 11.49 -11.40 -19.81
N TRP A 97 11.74 -12.70 -19.91
CA TRP A 97 10.91 -13.73 -19.27
C TRP A 97 11.55 -14.19 -17.96
N LEU A 98 11.06 -13.66 -16.83
CA LEU A 98 11.67 -13.86 -15.51
C LEU A 98 10.71 -14.59 -14.57
N SER A 99 11.21 -15.62 -13.88
CA SER A 99 10.50 -16.28 -12.77
C SER A 99 10.57 -15.43 -11.51
N PHE A 100 9.49 -15.43 -10.75
CA PHE A 100 9.41 -14.76 -9.44
C PHE A 100 8.90 -15.77 -8.42
N PRO A 101 9.31 -15.68 -7.14
CA PRO A 101 8.59 -16.35 -6.07
C PRO A 101 7.19 -15.73 -5.93
N ASN A 102 6.42 -16.10 -4.91
CA ASN A 102 5.17 -15.38 -4.68
C ASN A 102 5.51 -13.93 -4.34
N VAL A 103 4.79 -12.99 -4.94
CA VAL A 103 4.97 -11.55 -4.70
C VAL A 103 3.83 -11.04 -3.86
N CYS A 104 4.15 -10.51 -2.68
CA CYS A 104 3.19 -9.95 -1.74
C CYS A 104 3.25 -8.42 -1.81
N LEU A 105 2.15 -7.80 -2.25
CA LEU A 105 1.95 -6.36 -2.22
C LEU A 105 1.14 -6.00 -0.99
N VAL A 106 1.68 -5.10 -0.18
CA VAL A 106 0.98 -4.53 0.97
C VAL A 106 0.68 -3.06 0.65
N ILE A 107 -0.58 -2.78 0.34
CA ILE A 107 -1.00 -1.53 -0.30
C ILE A 107 -1.86 -0.74 0.68
N LEU A 108 -1.44 0.47 1.04
CA LEU A 108 -2.23 1.35 1.88
C LEU A 108 -3.08 2.32 1.02
N PHE A 109 -4.36 2.37 1.36
CA PHE A 109 -5.33 3.35 0.87
C PHE A 109 -5.71 4.31 1.99
N TYR A 110 -6.03 5.53 1.56
CA TYR A 110 -6.61 6.58 2.36
C TYR A 110 -8.01 6.89 1.82
N GLY A 111 -9.04 6.44 2.53
CA GLY A 111 -10.39 6.34 1.99
C GLY A 111 -10.38 5.45 0.74
N GLU A 112 -10.64 6.06 -0.41
CA GLU A 112 -10.62 5.39 -1.72
C GLU A 112 -9.36 5.70 -2.55
N ALA A 113 -8.51 6.62 -2.09
CA ALA A 113 -7.30 7.04 -2.78
C ALA A 113 -6.10 6.17 -2.39
N LEU A 114 -5.17 5.94 -3.33
CA LEU A 114 -3.89 5.31 -3.02
C LEU A 114 -3.04 6.28 -2.19
N SER A 115 -2.49 5.80 -1.08
CA SER A 115 -1.72 6.65 -0.17
C SER A 115 -0.32 7.02 -0.68
N GLY A 116 0.21 6.25 -1.63
CA GLY A 116 1.62 6.32 -2.05
C GLY A 116 2.57 5.52 -1.15
N TYR A 117 2.06 4.93 -0.06
CA TYR A 117 2.82 4.04 0.82
C TYR A 117 2.42 2.59 0.54
N GLN A 118 3.19 1.94 -0.32
CA GLN A 118 3.02 0.51 -0.59
C GLN A 118 4.37 -0.19 -0.50
N GLN A 119 4.32 -1.40 0.03
CA GLN A 119 5.48 -2.25 0.18
C GLN A 119 5.32 -3.50 -0.67
N ILE A 120 6.46 -4.08 -1.06
CA ILE A 120 6.51 -5.30 -1.84
C ILE A 120 7.52 -6.26 -1.23
N PHE A 121 7.08 -7.51 -1.07
CA PHE A 121 7.83 -8.58 -0.45
C PHE A 121 7.75 -9.84 -1.29
N TYR A 122 8.61 -10.80 -0.99
CA TYR A 122 8.50 -12.17 -1.48
C TYR A 122 8.02 -13.13 -0.39
N THR A 123 7.40 -14.23 -0.82
CA THR A 123 7.23 -15.44 -0.01
C THR A 123 7.51 -16.67 -0.87
N VAL A 124 8.10 -17.72 -0.26
CA VAL A 124 8.36 -18.99 -0.96
C VAL A 124 7.20 -20.00 -0.84
N LYS A 125 6.24 -19.71 0.04
CA LYS A 125 4.98 -20.44 0.19
C LYS A 125 3.82 -19.44 0.11
N PRO A 126 2.65 -19.87 -0.37
CA PRO A 126 1.45 -19.03 -0.34
C PRO A 126 1.18 -18.54 1.08
N LEU A 127 0.73 -17.29 1.20
CA LEU A 127 0.27 -16.73 2.47
C LEU A 127 -0.94 -17.50 2.98
N THR A 128 -0.84 -17.94 4.23
CA THR A 128 -1.85 -18.66 4.99
C THR A 128 -2.18 -17.97 6.32
N SER A 129 -1.26 -17.15 6.84
CA SER A 129 -1.40 -16.46 8.13
C SER A 129 -0.81 -15.05 8.11
N MET A 130 -1.30 -14.21 9.02
CA MET A 130 -0.71 -12.90 9.32
C MET A 130 0.68 -12.99 9.96
N GLU A 131 1.04 -14.16 10.50
CA GLU A 131 2.34 -14.40 11.12
C GLU A 131 3.37 -14.98 10.12
N ASP A 132 2.99 -15.14 8.84
CA ASP A 132 3.91 -15.62 7.80
C ASP A 132 5.06 -14.64 7.58
N GLU A 133 6.28 -15.19 7.50
CA GLU A 133 7.51 -14.43 7.27
C GLU A 133 7.51 -13.80 5.87
N LEU A 134 7.94 -12.55 5.80
CA LEU A 134 8.16 -11.84 4.55
C LEU A 134 9.64 -11.80 4.21
N LEU A 135 9.95 -11.99 2.93
CA LEU A 135 11.30 -12.00 2.40
C LEU A 135 11.57 -10.74 1.58
N LEU A 136 12.84 -10.35 1.48
CA LEU A 136 13.27 -9.22 0.67
C LEU A 136 13.01 -9.50 -0.81
N CYS A 137 12.36 -8.55 -1.50
CA CYS A 137 12.28 -8.58 -2.95
C CYS A 137 13.55 -7.99 -3.57
N ASN A 138 13.96 -8.47 -4.74
CA ASN A 138 15.15 -7.99 -5.46
C ASN A 138 14.76 -7.22 -6.72
N LEU A 139 13.84 -6.25 -6.62
CA LEU A 139 13.39 -5.48 -7.78
C LEU A 139 14.08 -4.11 -7.88
N PRO A 140 14.41 -3.61 -9.09
CA PRO A 140 15.10 -2.33 -9.29
C PRO A 140 14.35 -1.07 -8.84
N ASN A 141 13.03 -1.04 -8.98
CA ASN A 141 12.19 0.12 -8.57
C ASN A 141 11.72 -0.01 -7.12
N VAL A 142 12.42 -0.80 -6.31
CA VAL A 142 12.12 -0.97 -4.90
C VAL A 142 13.26 -0.40 -4.08
N SER A 143 12.94 0.63 -3.32
CA SER A 143 13.91 1.32 -2.48
C SER A 143 14.13 0.59 -1.17
N THR A 144 15.38 0.61 -0.70
CA THR A 144 15.72 0.24 0.68
C THR A 144 15.29 1.31 1.70
N GLN A 145 15.08 2.54 1.24
CA GLN A 145 14.74 3.73 2.03
C GLN A 145 13.61 4.51 1.34
N GLY A 146 12.38 4.04 1.47
CA GLY A 146 11.22 4.76 0.97
C GLY A 146 10.93 6.05 1.76
N PRO A 147 9.92 6.83 1.33
CA PRO A 147 9.51 8.04 2.02
C PRO A 147 9.31 7.82 3.52
N GLY A 148 9.92 8.68 4.34
CA GLY A 148 9.92 8.60 5.81
C GLY A 148 10.54 7.32 6.40
N GLY A 149 11.42 6.64 5.66
CA GLY A 149 12.11 5.45 6.11
C GLY A 149 11.29 4.16 5.95
N LEU A 150 10.23 4.17 5.14
CA LEU A 150 9.45 2.97 4.85
C LEU A 150 10.31 2.00 4.01
N PRO A 151 10.66 0.80 4.53
CA PRO A 151 11.50 -0.11 3.78
C PRO A 151 10.68 -0.81 2.68
N TYR A 152 11.34 -1.22 1.59
CA TYR A 152 10.76 -2.03 0.51
C TYR A 152 9.62 -1.31 -0.23
N TRP A 153 9.75 0.00 -0.34
CA TRP A 153 8.77 0.85 -0.99
C TRP A 153 8.79 0.66 -2.50
N PHE A 154 7.62 0.37 -3.07
CA PHE A 154 7.40 0.31 -4.51
C PHE A 154 6.88 1.67 -5.00
N CYS A 155 7.58 2.32 -5.92
CA CYS A 155 7.13 3.60 -6.45
C CYS A 155 5.86 3.46 -7.30
N SER A 156 4.81 4.22 -6.96
CA SER A 156 3.53 4.27 -7.71
C SER A 156 3.29 5.59 -8.43
N GLN A 157 4.34 6.40 -8.64
CA GLN A 157 4.24 7.81 -9.04
C GLN A 157 3.56 8.03 -10.42
N HIS A 158 3.33 6.97 -11.20
CA HIS A 158 2.69 7.06 -12.52
C HIS A 158 1.50 6.11 -12.71
N ILE A 159 0.93 5.59 -11.63
CA ILE A 159 -0.24 4.71 -11.75
C ILE A 159 -1.48 5.44 -12.30
N GLY A 160 -1.53 6.77 -12.17
CA GLY A 160 -2.68 7.59 -12.53
C GLY A 160 -3.85 7.44 -11.54
N GLY A 161 -4.98 8.09 -11.82
CA GLY A 161 -6.13 8.09 -10.91
C GLY A 161 -6.68 6.68 -10.67
N VAL A 162 -6.73 6.26 -9.40
CA VAL A 162 -7.41 5.03 -8.93
C VAL A 162 -8.61 5.35 -8.04
N THR A 163 -8.76 6.58 -7.57
CA THR A 163 -9.73 6.97 -6.53
C THR A 163 -11.18 6.65 -6.88
N ASN A 164 -11.60 6.83 -8.14
CA ASN A 164 -12.99 6.63 -8.55
C ASN A 164 -13.25 5.27 -9.22
N LEU A 165 -12.27 4.36 -9.18
CA LEU A 165 -12.44 3.01 -9.75
C LEU A 165 -13.12 2.08 -8.74
N PRO A 166 -13.91 1.08 -9.20
CA PRO A 166 -14.31 -0.05 -8.37
C PRO A 166 -13.10 -0.75 -7.73
N TRP A 167 -13.28 -1.36 -6.55
CA TRP A 167 -12.17 -1.97 -5.80
C TRP A 167 -11.39 -3.01 -6.59
N ALA A 168 -12.06 -3.88 -7.35
CA ALA A 168 -11.38 -4.83 -8.23
C ALA A 168 -10.46 -4.12 -9.23
N ASP A 169 -10.97 -3.08 -9.89
CA ASP A 169 -10.22 -2.32 -10.89
C ASP A 169 -9.06 -1.51 -10.28
N LYS A 170 -9.23 -0.99 -9.06
CA LYS A 170 -8.13 -0.35 -8.30
C LYS A 170 -6.96 -1.32 -8.15
N ILE A 171 -7.26 -2.52 -7.64
CA ILE A 171 -6.24 -3.53 -7.34
C ILE A 171 -5.62 -4.06 -8.64
N TYR A 172 -6.43 -4.36 -9.66
CA TYR A 172 -5.92 -4.78 -10.97
C TYR A 172 -5.01 -3.72 -11.58
N LYS A 173 -5.36 -2.44 -11.49
CA LYS A 173 -4.54 -1.35 -12.00
C LYS A 173 -3.19 -1.26 -11.27
N ILE A 174 -3.15 -1.46 -9.96
CA ILE A 174 -1.91 -1.48 -9.16
C ILE A 174 -1.02 -2.67 -9.53
N VAL A 175 -1.60 -3.87 -9.58
CA VAL A 175 -0.87 -5.09 -9.96
C VAL A 175 -0.34 -4.96 -11.40
N ASN A 176 -1.16 -4.45 -12.32
CA ASN A 176 -0.72 -4.22 -13.70
C ASN A 176 0.38 -3.16 -13.80
N HIS A 177 0.31 -2.10 -12.99
CA HIS A 177 1.35 -1.07 -12.96
C HIS A 177 2.71 -1.68 -12.61
N LEU A 178 2.78 -2.47 -11.53
CA LEU A 178 3.99 -3.18 -11.12
C LEU A 178 4.65 -3.95 -12.26
N TRP A 179 3.86 -4.72 -13.02
CA TRP A 179 4.41 -5.59 -14.05
C TRP A 179 4.64 -4.91 -15.40
N ARG A 180 4.00 -3.76 -15.67
CA ARG A 180 4.00 -3.13 -17.01
C ARG A 180 4.85 -1.86 -17.12
N THR A 181 5.19 -1.18 -16.03
CA THR A 181 5.94 0.10 -16.10
C THR A 181 7.42 -0.06 -16.43
N GLY A 182 7.90 -1.29 -16.38
CA GLY A 182 9.31 -1.62 -16.55
C GLY A 182 10.13 -1.33 -15.29
N PHE A 183 11.07 -2.23 -15.02
CA PHE A 183 12.03 -2.08 -13.94
C PHE A 183 13.26 -1.30 -14.43
N ASN A 184 13.64 -0.24 -13.72
CA ASN A 184 14.73 0.66 -14.06
C ASN A 184 15.54 1.05 -12.81
N TRP A 185 16.54 1.92 -12.92
CA TRP A 185 17.43 2.26 -11.81
C TRP A 185 17.01 3.52 -11.06
N SER A 186 15.73 3.90 -11.08
CA SER A 186 15.26 5.11 -10.40
C SER A 186 15.62 5.11 -8.91
N SER A 187 15.51 3.96 -8.25
CA SER A 187 15.81 3.88 -6.82
C SER A 187 17.29 3.92 -6.48
N ASP A 188 18.17 3.44 -7.37
CA ASP A 188 19.60 3.65 -7.19
C ASP A 188 19.98 5.13 -7.30
N ILE A 189 19.30 5.89 -8.18
CA ILE A 189 19.63 7.31 -8.38
C ILE A 189 18.99 8.22 -7.33
N HIS A 190 17.73 7.99 -6.97
CA HIS A 190 16.99 8.88 -6.07
C HIS A 190 17.12 8.50 -4.60
N GLU A 191 17.24 7.20 -4.30
CA GLU A 191 17.34 6.68 -2.94
C GLU A 191 18.71 6.04 -2.63
N GLY A 192 19.65 6.10 -3.57
CA GLY A 192 21.05 5.67 -3.41
C GLY A 192 21.28 4.17 -3.50
N LEU A 193 20.24 3.33 -3.37
CA LEU A 193 20.34 1.89 -3.48
C LEU A 193 18.98 1.22 -3.77
N SER A 194 18.89 0.52 -4.90
CA SER A 194 17.79 -0.41 -5.17
C SER A 194 17.99 -1.75 -4.47
N GLN A 195 16.88 -2.41 -4.18
CA GLN A 195 16.92 -3.78 -3.65
C GLN A 195 17.56 -4.78 -4.62
N PHE A 196 17.48 -4.55 -5.93
CA PHE A 196 18.17 -5.40 -6.90
C PHE A 196 19.69 -5.37 -6.66
N ASN A 197 20.30 -4.18 -6.58
CA ASN A 197 21.73 -4.06 -6.34
C ASN A 197 22.16 -4.56 -4.96
N ALA A 198 21.30 -4.42 -3.94
CA ALA A 198 21.55 -4.95 -2.60
C ALA A 198 21.55 -6.50 -2.53
N MET A 199 20.93 -7.15 -3.51
CA MET A 199 20.63 -8.60 -3.48
C MET A 199 21.21 -9.40 -4.64
N LYS A 200 21.80 -8.76 -5.66
CA LYS A 200 22.30 -9.44 -6.87
C LYS A 200 23.39 -10.49 -6.60
N GLU A 201 24.16 -10.34 -5.52
CA GLU A 201 25.19 -11.31 -5.10
C GLU A 201 24.64 -12.47 -4.26
N LEU A 202 23.33 -12.50 -3.98
CA LEU A 202 22.72 -13.55 -3.18
C LEU A 202 22.77 -14.92 -3.87
N ASP A 203 22.53 -14.93 -5.19
CA ASP A 203 22.50 -16.13 -6.01
C ASP A 203 22.96 -15.75 -7.42
N GLU A 204 23.93 -16.49 -7.97
CA GLU A 204 24.52 -16.16 -9.26
C GLU A 204 23.46 -16.06 -10.37
N ARG A 205 22.40 -16.88 -10.28
CA ARG A 205 21.32 -16.93 -11.27
C ARG A 205 20.54 -15.63 -11.36
N ILE A 206 20.49 -14.81 -10.31
CA ILE A 206 19.75 -13.53 -10.30
C ILE A 206 20.67 -12.30 -10.35
N SER A 207 21.98 -12.51 -10.52
CA SER A 207 22.96 -11.40 -10.49
C SER A 207 22.84 -10.41 -11.66
N THR A 208 22.22 -10.84 -12.76
CA THR A 208 21.86 -10.01 -13.91
C THR A 208 20.53 -10.48 -14.50
N PHE A 209 19.81 -9.63 -15.23
CA PHE A 209 18.56 -10.05 -15.90
C PHE A 209 18.77 -11.16 -16.93
N SER A 210 19.91 -11.15 -17.64
CA SER A 210 20.25 -12.20 -18.60
C SER A 210 20.46 -13.56 -17.94
N LYS A 211 21.18 -13.61 -16.80
CA LYS A 211 21.31 -14.84 -16.01
C LYS A 211 19.97 -15.30 -15.44
N TRP A 212 19.13 -14.37 -14.99
CA TRP A 212 17.81 -14.67 -14.43
C TRP A 212 16.88 -15.26 -15.50
N GLU A 213 16.86 -14.68 -16.69
CA GLU A 213 16.09 -15.24 -17.81
C GLU A 213 16.60 -16.64 -18.20
N ALA A 214 17.92 -16.84 -18.29
CA ALA A 214 18.49 -18.15 -18.59
C ALA A 214 18.11 -19.21 -17.53
N ALA A 215 18.18 -18.85 -16.24
CA ALA A 215 17.77 -19.73 -15.15
C ALA A 215 16.26 -20.02 -15.19
N THR A 216 15.44 -19.02 -15.50
CA THR A 216 13.98 -19.16 -15.66
C THR A 216 13.63 -20.14 -16.76
N ARG A 217 14.36 -20.11 -17.89
CA ARG A 217 14.14 -21.03 -19.01
C ARG A 217 14.51 -22.48 -18.67
N LYS A 218 15.49 -22.67 -17.78
CA LYS A 218 15.92 -24.00 -17.32
C LYS A 218 14.99 -24.59 -16.27
N ASP A 219 14.50 -23.74 -15.36
CA ASP A 219 13.62 -24.13 -14.25
C ASP A 219 12.72 -22.94 -13.89
N SER A 220 11.45 -23.00 -14.27
CA SER A 220 10.48 -21.91 -14.06
C SER A 220 10.19 -21.62 -12.59
N GLU A 221 10.54 -22.53 -11.69
CA GLU A 221 10.29 -22.43 -10.25
C GLU A 221 11.59 -22.20 -9.45
N PHE A 222 12.73 -21.97 -10.11
CA PHE A 222 14.02 -21.90 -9.42
C PHE A 222 14.05 -20.83 -8.32
N THR A 223 13.27 -19.76 -8.47
CA THR A 223 13.14 -18.68 -7.49
C THR A 223 12.52 -19.11 -6.18
N LEU A 224 11.75 -20.21 -6.14
CA LEU A 224 11.28 -20.81 -4.88
C LEU A 224 12.39 -21.55 -4.12
N LYS A 225 13.51 -21.85 -4.81
CA LYS A 225 14.68 -22.54 -4.25
C LYS A 225 15.81 -21.58 -3.85
N VAL A 226 15.70 -20.30 -4.19
CA VAL A 226 16.65 -19.25 -3.79
C VAL A 226 16.48 -18.96 -2.29
N LYS A 227 17.60 -18.86 -1.57
CA LYS A 227 17.62 -18.52 -0.14
C LYS A 227 17.48 -17.00 0.05
N TRP A 228 16.30 -16.46 -0.25
CA TRP A 228 16.01 -15.04 -0.07
C TRP A 228 16.29 -14.59 1.37
N LYS A 229 16.83 -13.38 1.52
CA LYS A 229 17.05 -12.80 2.85
C LYS A 229 15.70 -12.50 3.51
N SER A 230 15.62 -12.76 4.81
CA SER A 230 14.50 -12.33 5.64
C SER A 230 14.37 -10.81 5.62
N SER A 231 13.13 -10.31 5.63
CA SER A 231 12.85 -8.89 5.88
C SER A 231 12.94 -8.52 7.36
N GLY A 232 13.03 -9.51 8.26
CA GLY A 232 12.88 -9.31 9.69
C GLY A 232 11.44 -9.00 10.13
N MET A 233 10.48 -9.06 9.21
CA MET A 233 9.06 -8.82 9.47
C MET A 233 8.20 -10.01 9.04
N ASN A 234 7.09 -10.19 9.74
CA ASN A 234 5.93 -10.94 9.24
C ASN A 234 4.87 -10.02 8.63
N LEU A 235 3.84 -10.60 8.02
CA LEU A 235 2.79 -9.84 7.35
C LEU A 235 2.08 -8.84 8.27
N LYS A 236 1.74 -9.24 9.49
CA LYS A 236 1.11 -8.38 10.50
C LYS A 236 1.97 -7.16 10.83
N GLN A 237 3.27 -7.36 10.99
CA GLN A 237 4.22 -6.28 11.26
C GLN A 237 4.30 -5.30 10.09
N ALA A 238 4.37 -5.79 8.84
CA ALA A 238 4.36 -4.92 7.66
C ALA A 238 3.06 -4.07 7.57
N ILE A 239 1.90 -4.70 7.79
CA ILE A 239 0.60 -3.99 7.83
C ILE A 239 0.59 -2.93 8.93
N ASN A 240 1.01 -3.27 10.15
CA ASN A 240 1.05 -2.33 11.26
C ASN A 240 2.01 -1.18 10.98
N LYS A 241 3.15 -1.43 10.33
CA LYS A 241 4.11 -0.39 9.97
C LYS A 241 3.51 0.63 9.02
N LEU A 242 2.70 0.20 8.06
CA LEU A 242 1.96 1.12 7.18
C LEU A 242 0.96 1.96 7.96
N PHE A 243 0.23 1.37 8.91
CA PHE A 243 -0.70 2.14 9.75
C PHE A 243 0.02 3.14 10.66
N GLU A 244 1.14 2.77 11.26
CA GLU A 244 1.99 3.68 12.05
C GLU A 244 2.47 4.86 11.22
N PHE A 245 2.81 4.61 9.95
CA PHE A 245 3.23 5.64 9.03
C PHE A 245 2.09 6.58 8.61
N ALA A 246 0.92 5.99 8.33
CA ALA A 246 -0.24 6.69 7.81
C ALA A 246 -0.97 7.52 8.85
N THR A 247 -0.99 7.02 10.08
CA THR A 247 -1.62 7.71 11.21
C THR A 247 -0.66 8.81 11.63
N PRO A 248 -0.96 10.10 11.41
CA PRO A 248 -0.13 11.13 11.99
C PRO A 248 -0.06 10.88 13.49
N GLN A 249 1.15 10.78 14.06
CA GLN A 249 1.40 10.54 15.49
C GLN A 249 0.82 11.64 16.41
N ASN A 250 0.07 12.58 15.86
CA ASN A 250 -0.77 13.47 16.64
C ASN A 250 -1.97 12.65 17.11
N GLU A 251 -1.81 12.00 18.27
CA GLU A 251 -2.91 11.76 19.20
C GLU A 251 -3.88 12.95 19.08
N ILE A 252 -5.17 12.67 18.83
CA ILE A 252 -6.17 13.71 18.63
C ILE A 252 -6.38 14.41 19.98
N LYS A 253 -5.49 15.35 20.29
CA LYS A 253 -5.41 16.08 21.57
C LYS A 253 -6.26 17.33 21.57
N ASP A 254 -6.67 17.80 20.38
CA ASP A 254 -7.34 19.06 20.22
C ASP A 254 -8.45 19.01 19.16
N VAL A 255 -9.23 20.08 19.16
CA VAL A 255 -10.36 20.29 18.27
C VAL A 255 -9.94 20.28 16.79
N LYS A 256 -8.71 20.71 16.48
CA LYS A 256 -8.17 20.72 15.12
C LYS A 256 -7.93 19.31 14.60
N GLY A 257 -7.45 18.40 15.46
CA GLY A 257 -7.31 16.98 15.15
C GLY A 257 -8.66 16.32 14.85
N ILE A 258 -9.70 16.64 15.63
CA ILE A 258 -11.06 16.14 15.39
C ILE A 258 -11.65 16.73 14.12
N ALA A 259 -11.45 18.03 13.88
CA ALA A 259 -11.92 18.70 12.67
C ALA A 259 -11.27 18.13 11.41
N ASN A 260 -9.97 17.86 11.47
CA ASN A 260 -9.28 17.15 10.41
C ASN A 260 -9.88 15.76 10.22
N LEU A 261 -10.06 14.95 11.28
CA LEU A 261 -10.66 13.62 11.17
C LEU A 261 -12.07 13.66 10.55
N LEU A 262 -12.91 14.60 10.98
CA LEU A 262 -14.28 14.75 10.50
C LEU A 262 -14.36 15.27 9.07
N SER A 263 -13.51 16.23 8.67
CA SER A 263 -13.39 16.67 7.28
C SER A 263 -13.05 15.48 6.38
N ARG A 264 -12.08 14.67 6.80
CA ARG A 264 -11.64 13.47 6.05
C ARG A 264 -12.76 12.43 5.95
N TYR A 265 -13.53 12.22 7.02
CA TYR A 265 -14.70 11.33 7.01
C TYR A 265 -15.82 11.86 6.09
N ARG A 266 -16.06 13.18 6.10
CA ARG A 266 -17.03 13.85 5.24
C ARG A 266 -16.71 13.64 3.77
N ASP A 267 -15.45 13.88 3.40
CA ASP A 267 -14.97 13.74 2.02
C ASP A 267 -15.08 12.27 1.55
N ALA A 268 -14.83 11.31 2.45
CA ALA A 268 -14.97 9.88 2.14
C ALA A 268 -16.43 9.39 2.00
N LYS A 269 -17.41 10.07 2.63
CA LYS A 269 -18.81 9.62 2.66
C LYS A 269 -19.78 10.46 1.84
N ASN A 270 -19.31 11.55 1.24
CA ASN A 270 -20.12 12.48 0.46
C ASN A 270 -21.40 12.94 1.21
N LYS A 271 -21.30 13.07 2.54
CA LYS A 271 -22.42 13.50 3.42
C LYS A 271 -22.32 14.99 3.72
N GLN A 272 -23.47 15.67 3.76
CA GLN A 272 -23.57 17.03 4.28
C GLN A 272 -23.54 17.01 5.82
N LEU A 273 -22.34 16.96 6.39
CA LEU A 273 -22.15 17.15 7.82
C LEU A 273 -21.46 18.51 8.03
N THR A 274 -22.10 19.38 8.81
CA THR A 274 -21.55 20.71 9.14
C THR A 274 -20.90 20.64 10.51
N LEU A 275 -19.57 20.80 10.54
CA LEU A 275 -18.79 20.91 11.76
C LEU A 275 -18.72 22.38 12.18
N LYS A 276 -19.14 22.67 13.41
CA LYS A 276 -18.90 23.96 14.05
C LYS A 276 -17.88 23.75 15.18
N ILE A 277 -16.87 24.59 15.19
CA ILE A 277 -15.83 24.67 16.22
C ILE A 277 -16.13 25.90 17.05
#